data_AF-A0A0C9TQA4-F1
#
_entry.id   AF-A0A0C9TQA4-F1
#
_cell.length_a   1.000
_cell.length_b   1.000
_cell.length_c   1.000
_cell.angle_alpha   90.00
_cell.angle_beta   90.00
_cell.angle_gamma   90.00
#
_symmetry.space_group_name_H-M   'P 1'
#
loop_
_entity.id
_entity.type
_entity.pdbx_description
1 polymer ?
#
loop_
_entity_poly.entity_id
_entity_poly.type
_entity_poly.pdbx_seq_one_letter_code
_entity_poly.pdbx_strand_id
1 'polypeptide(L)'
;YAPKLYRHAADTLEPLHDRYPHLRHNFSNSVYPTVTFNLGPQVVTLEHVDCANLPHSWCSIWAGGSFDPQTGGHFVFYDLKLMVEFPPGSTILVPSSTLRHGNTGLPHDAKRVSITQYMPGGLTRWVRYGYRPVKSLTPEERWRIDGPLGSRIEWAVGQWSLVGELLEDRLHCFGATA
;
A
#
# COMPACT_ATOMS: atom_id res chain seq x y z
N TYR A 1 5.93 -4.83 9.87
CA TYR A 1 5.18 -4.04 10.87
C TYR A 1 5.60 -2.58 10.70
N ALA A 2 4.67 -1.63 10.53
CA ALA A 2 5.00 -0.23 10.19
C ALA A 2 4.01 0.78 10.82
N PRO A 3 4.21 1.17 12.10
CA PRO A 3 3.28 1.98 12.87
C PRO A 3 3.07 3.39 12.29
N LYS A 4 4.16 4.08 11.92
CA LYS A 4 4.12 5.44 11.35
C LYS A 4 3.35 5.50 10.02
N LEU A 5 3.54 4.50 9.14
CA LEU A 5 2.79 4.40 7.89
C LEU A 5 1.30 4.17 8.11
N TYR A 6 0.95 3.32 9.07
CA TYR A 6 -0.45 3.13 9.45
C TYR A 6 -1.06 4.45 9.96
N ARG A 7 -0.37 5.11 10.89
CA ARG A 7 -0.81 6.40 11.45
C ARG A 7 -0.98 7.45 10.36
N HIS A 8 -0.01 7.57 9.44
CA HIS A 8 -0.13 8.47 8.30
C HIS A 8 -1.36 8.18 7.41
N ALA A 9 -1.65 6.91 7.15
CA ALA A 9 -2.83 6.54 6.38
C ALA A 9 -4.12 6.90 7.13
N ALA A 10 -4.20 6.63 8.44
CA ALA A 10 -5.33 7.00 9.29
C ALA A 10 -5.54 8.53 9.32
N ASP A 11 -4.48 9.29 9.62
CA ASP A 11 -4.51 10.76 9.68
C ASP A 11 -4.87 11.40 8.33
N THR A 12 -4.65 10.69 7.22
CA THR A 12 -5.07 11.13 5.88
C THR A 12 -6.55 10.82 5.62
N LEU A 13 -7.07 9.69 6.11
CA LEU A 13 -8.43 9.23 5.80
C LEU A 13 -9.48 9.72 6.79
N GLU A 14 -9.15 9.89 8.06
CA GLU A 14 -10.10 10.40 9.06
C GLU A 14 -10.71 11.74 8.63
N PRO A 15 -9.93 12.78 8.25
CA PRO A 15 -10.49 14.04 7.76
C PRO A 15 -11.32 13.90 6.47
N LEU A 16 -10.97 12.93 5.62
CA LEU A 16 -11.71 12.65 4.40
C LEU A 16 -13.11 12.09 4.72
N HIS A 17 -13.20 11.17 5.68
CA HIS A 17 -14.47 10.60 6.15
C HIS A 17 -15.30 11.63 6.92
N ASP A 18 -14.68 12.47 7.74
CA ASP A 18 -15.37 13.58 8.43
C ASP A 18 -15.98 14.56 7.43
N ARG A 19 -15.23 14.90 6.37
CA ARG A 19 -15.71 15.81 5.32
C ARG A 19 -16.79 15.18 4.45
N TYR A 20 -16.71 13.87 4.19
CA TYR A 20 -17.65 13.15 3.35
C TYR A 20 -18.26 11.97 4.12
N PRO A 21 -19.24 12.22 5.02
CA PRO A 21 -19.78 11.18 5.92
C PRO A 21 -20.51 10.02 5.20
N HIS A 22 -20.78 10.17 3.90
CA HIS A 22 -21.38 9.13 3.08
C HIS A 22 -20.35 8.09 2.58
N LEU A 23 -19.04 8.38 2.68
CA LEU A 23 -17.99 7.43 2.34
C LEU A 23 -17.95 6.30 3.37
N ARG A 24 -17.75 5.08 2.89
CA ARG A 24 -17.65 3.87 3.72
C ARG A 24 -16.29 3.23 3.53
N HIS A 25 -15.69 2.76 4.62
CA HIS A 25 -14.53 1.88 4.53
C HIS A 25 -14.91 0.56 3.88
N ASN A 26 -13.99 -0.03 3.11
CA ASN A 26 -14.18 -1.36 2.53
C ASN A 26 -14.27 -2.42 3.63
N PHE A 27 -13.46 -2.28 4.68
CA PHE A 27 -13.44 -3.16 5.85
C PHE A 27 -13.25 -2.31 7.12
N SER A 28 -13.99 -2.63 8.18
CA SER A 28 -13.95 -1.88 9.45
C SER A 28 -12.62 -1.97 10.19
N ASN A 29 -11.80 -2.97 9.88
CA ASN A 29 -10.50 -3.23 10.48
C ASN A 29 -9.32 -2.96 9.52
N SER A 30 -9.55 -2.19 8.45
CA SER A 30 -8.51 -1.83 7.48
C SER A 30 -8.36 -0.33 7.35
N VAL A 31 -7.10 0.13 7.34
CA VAL A 31 -6.75 1.53 7.07
C VAL A 31 -6.72 1.84 5.58
N TYR A 32 -6.84 0.84 4.70
CA TYR A 32 -6.78 1.08 3.27
C TYR A 32 -8.13 1.52 2.70
N PRO A 33 -8.17 2.61 1.91
CA PRO A 33 -9.41 3.11 1.31
C PRO A 33 -9.77 2.37 0.03
N THR A 34 -8.90 1.51 -0.49
CA THR A 34 -9.09 0.84 -1.78
C THR A 34 -8.78 -0.64 -1.67
N VAL A 35 -9.61 -1.45 -2.35
CA VAL A 35 -9.46 -2.89 -2.49
C VAL A 35 -9.69 -3.30 -3.95
N THR A 36 -8.87 -4.22 -4.44
CA THR A 36 -9.05 -4.89 -5.73
C THR A 36 -9.19 -6.38 -5.49
N PHE A 37 -10.24 -6.97 -6.05
CA PHE A 37 -10.46 -8.40 -6.07
C PHE A 37 -10.04 -8.93 -7.44
N ASN A 38 -8.91 -9.63 -7.49
CA ASN A 38 -8.49 -10.33 -8.70
C ASN A 38 -9.13 -11.73 -8.66
N LEU A 39 -10.23 -11.85 -9.40
CA LEU A 39 -11.06 -13.05 -9.43
C LEU A 39 -10.88 -13.72 -10.80
N GLY A 40 -10.35 -14.94 -10.80
CA GLY A 40 -10.20 -15.81 -11.97
C GLY A 40 -9.82 -17.21 -11.48
N PRO A 41 -9.81 -18.26 -12.33
CA PRO A 41 -9.27 -19.52 -11.85
C PRO A 41 -7.77 -19.36 -11.60
N GLN A 42 -7.01 -18.64 -12.43
CA GLN A 42 -5.55 -18.49 -12.30
C GLN A 42 -5.11 -17.04 -12.50
N VAL A 43 -5.16 -16.25 -11.42
CA VAL A 43 -4.70 -14.86 -11.46
C VAL A 43 -3.17 -14.81 -11.58
N VAL A 44 -2.71 -14.27 -12.71
CA VAL A 44 -1.31 -13.97 -12.99
C VAL A 44 -1.14 -12.47 -13.20
N THR A 45 -0.07 -11.90 -12.65
CA THR A 45 0.31 -10.49 -12.89
C THR A 45 1.71 -10.45 -13.48
N LEU A 46 1.83 -9.88 -14.68
CA LEU A 46 3.13 -9.62 -15.32
C LEU A 46 3.93 -8.59 -14.50
N GLU A 47 5.21 -8.42 -14.84
CA GLU A 47 6.06 -7.38 -14.25
C GLU A 47 5.41 -6.00 -14.37
N HIS A 48 5.21 -5.33 -13.23
CA HIS A 48 4.68 -3.97 -13.17
C HIS A 48 5.07 -3.26 -11.88
N VAL A 49 4.71 -1.97 -11.82
CA VAL A 49 4.64 -1.16 -10.59
C VAL A 49 3.27 -0.53 -10.50
N ASP A 50 2.73 -0.41 -9.30
CA ASP A 50 1.48 0.31 -9.07
C ASP A 50 1.76 1.82 -8.98
N CYS A 51 2.09 2.45 -10.10
CA CYS A 51 2.57 3.84 -10.14
C CYS A 51 1.56 4.88 -9.60
N ALA A 52 0.27 4.51 -9.49
CA ALA A 52 -0.77 5.35 -8.93
C ALA A 52 -0.86 5.29 -7.39
N ASN A 53 -0.20 4.32 -6.75
CA ASN A 53 -0.21 4.15 -5.29
C ASN A 53 0.73 5.13 -4.59
N LEU A 54 0.51 5.33 -3.29
CA LEU A 54 1.36 6.16 -2.45
C LEU A 54 2.76 5.52 -2.32
N PRO A 55 3.85 6.18 -2.79
CA PRO A 55 5.18 5.57 -2.93
C PRO A 55 5.72 4.83 -1.71
N HIS A 56 5.53 5.40 -0.52
CA HIS A 56 6.06 4.90 0.74
C HIS A 56 5.06 4.04 1.51
N SER A 57 3.85 3.81 0.98
CA SER A 57 2.86 2.96 1.63
C SER A 57 3.12 1.49 1.37
N TRP A 58 2.66 0.65 2.29
CA TRP A 58 2.44 -0.75 2.00
C TRP A 58 1.21 -0.94 1.09
N CYS A 59 1.30 -1.97 0.27
CA CYS A 59 0.19 -2.64 -0.39
C CYS A 59 0.07 -4.02 0.26
N SER A 60 -1.13 -4.38 0.71
CA SER A 60 -1.42 -5.69 1.28
C SER A 60 -2.02 -6.59 0.22
N ILE A 61 -1.34 -7.68 -0.10
CA ILE A 61 -1.81 -8.66 -1.08
C ILE A 61 -2.03 -9.96 -0.34
N TRP A 62 -3.26 -10.45 -0.35
CA TRP A 62 -3.63 -11.78 0.12
C TRP A 62 -3.78 -12.72 -1.08
N ALA A 63 -3.20 -13.91 -0.99
CA ALA A 63 -3.38 -14.97 -1.98
C ALA A 63 -4.39 -16.00 -1.49
N GLY A 64 -5.32 -16.41 -2.36
CA GLY A 64 -6.27 -17.47 -2.10
C GLY A 64 -6.29 -18.49 -3.23
N GLY A 65 -7.05 -19.57 -3.05
CA GLY A 65 -7.22 -20.64 -4.03
C GLY A 65 -6.63 -21.97 -3.56
N SER A 66 -6.36 -22.86 -4.51
CA SER A 66 -5.85 -24.22 -4.28
C SER A 66 -4.70 -24.47 -5.25
N PHE A 67 -3.48 -24.35 -4.76
CA PHE A 67 -2.25 -24.58 -5.51
C PHE A 67 -1.12 -24.96 -4.57
N ASP A 68 -0.11 -25.65 -5.10
CA ASP A 68 1.14 -25.92 -4.38
C ASP A 68 2.12 -24.76 -4.60
N PRO A 69 2.45 -23.96 -3.56
CA PRO A 69 3.34 -22.81 -3.68
C PRO A 69 4.80 -23.18 -3.95
N GLN A 70 5.17 -24.46 -3.98
CA GLN A 70 6.50 -24.92 -4.41
C GLN A 70 6.59 -25.09 -5.94
N THR A 71 5.45 -25.15 -6.63
CA THR A 71 5.39 -25.46 -8.08
C THR A 71 4.95 -24.28 -8.94
N GLY A 72 4.42 -23.21 -8.35
CA GLY A 72 3.92 -22.05 -9.08
C GLY A 72 3.28 -20.99 -8.20
N GLY A 73 2.79 -19.92 -8.82
CA GLY A 73 2.17 -18.79 -8.11
C GLY A 73 3.12 -18.00 -7.21
N HIS A 74 4.43 -18.16 -7.40
CA HIS A 74 5.46 -17.45 -6.64
C HIS A 74 5.34 -15.94 -6.84
N PHE A 75 5.59 -15.16 -5.80
CA PHE A 75 5.69 -13.72 -5.90
C PHE A 75 7.10 -13.34 -6.33
N VAL A 76 7.22 -12.46 -7.33
CA VAL A 76 8.50 -12.08 -7.93
C VAL A 76 8.79 -10.63 -7.60
N PHE A 77 9.95 -10.37 -7.01
CA PHE A 77 10.53 -9.04 -6.84
C PHE A 77 11.68 -8.87 -7.84
N TYR A 78 11.40 -8.24 -8.99
CA TYR A 78 12.33 -8.16 -10.11
C TYR A 78 13.58 -7.34 -9.75
N ASP A 79 13.41 -6.21 -9.05
CA ASP A 79 14.53 -5.36 -8.63
C ASP A 79 15.46 -6.05 -7.62
N LEU A 80 14.90 -6.91 -6.79
CA LEU A 80 15.65 -7.66 -5.76
C LEU A 80 16.22 -8.98 -6.30
N LYS A 81 15.89 -9.36 -7.55
CA LYS A 81 16.18 -10.68 -8.13
C LYS A 81 15.75 -11.82 -7.22
N LEU A 82 14.60 -11.64 -6.56
CA LEU A 82 14.09 -12.55 -5.53
C LEU A 82 12.73 -13.11 -5.96
N MET A 83 12.57 -14.41 -5.82
CA MET A 83 11.31 -15.11 -5.98
C MET A 83 10.97 -15.77 -4.64
N VAL A 84 9.73 -15.59 -4.19
CA VAL A 84 9.26 -16.07 -2.89
C VAL A 84 8.04 -16.94 -3.10
N GLU A 85 8.05 -18.14 -2.51
CA GLU A 85 6.85 -18.97 -2.41
C GLU A 85 5.75 -18.16 -1.71
N PHE A 86 4.57 -18.08 -2.32
CA PHE A 86 3.47 -17.28 -1.80
C PHE A 86 2.22 -18.15 -1.58
N PRO A 87 2.12 -18.84 -0.44
CA PRO A 87 1.09 -19.85 -0.19
C PRO A 87 -0.36 -19.33 -0.26
N PRO A 88 -1.32 -20.17 -0.68
CA PRO A 88 -2.73 -19.85 -0.49
C PRO A 88 -3.05 -19.64 1.00
N GLY A 89 -3.85 -18.61 1.30
CA GLY A 89 -4.18 -18.19 2.66
C GLY A 89 -3.18 -17.20 3.28
N SER A 90 -2.03 -16.95 2.65
CA SER A 90 -1.03 -16.03 3.17
C SER A 90 -1.19 -14.59 2.67
N THR A 91 -0.56 -13.65 3.37
CA THR A 91 -0.52 -12.22 3.02
C THR A 91 0.91 -11.75 2.91
N ILE A 92 1.20 -10.97 1.87
CA ILE A 92 2.46 -10.23 1.72
C ILE A 92 2.18 -8.72 1.78
N LEU A 93 3.10 -7.98 2.39
CA LEU A 93 3.12 -6.52 2.37
C LEU A 93 4.26 -6.08 1.45
N VAL A 94 3.97 -5.27 0.44
CA VAL A 94 4.96 -4.81 -0.55
C VAL A 94 4.85 -3.31 -0.82
N PRO A 95 5.94 -2.56 -1.01
CA PRO A 95 5.89 -1.18 -1.47
C PRO A 95 5.64 -1.17 -3.01
N SER A 96 4.40 -1.45 -3.40
CA SER A 96 4.06 -1.84 -4.78
C SER A 96 4.30 -0.76 -5.84
N SER A 97 4.35 0.50 -5.41
CA SER A 97 4.64 1.68 -6.24
C SER A 97 6.13 1.89 -6.54
N THR A 98 7.03 1.25 -5.78
CA THR A 98 8.49 1.48 -5.90
C THR A 98 9.29 0.22 -6.17
N LEU A 99 8.71 -0.96 -6.01
CA LEU A 99 9.35 -2.23 -6.37
C LEU A 99 8.61 -2.90 -7.52
N ARG A 100 9.33 -3.20 -8.60
CA ARG A 100 8.80 -3.99 -9.72
C ARG A 100 8.49 -5.40 -9.24
N HIS A 101 7.25 -5.81 -9.45
CA HIS A 101 6.76 -7.08 -8.97
C HIS A 101 5.77 -7.74 -9.93
N GLY A 102 5.53 -9.02 -9.69
CA GLY A 102 4.59 -9.85 -10.44
C GLY A 102 4.40 -11.19 -9.73
N ASN A 103 3.73 -12.14 -10.40
CA ASN A 103 3.70 -13.51 -9.93
C ASN A 103 3.79 -14.51 -11.09
N THR A 104 4.32 -15.69 -10.80
CA THR A 104 4.47 -16.74 -11.81
C THR A 104 3.13 -17.39 -12.13
N GLY A 105 3.07 -18.05 -13.29
CA GLY A 105 1.94 -18.88 -13.66
C GLY A 105 1.73 -20.08 -12.74
N LEU A 106 0.65 -20.81 -13.00
CA LEU A 106 0.25 -22.00 -12.26
C LEU A 106 0.07 -23.19 -13.22
N PRO A 107 0.17 -24.44 -12.73
CA PRO A 107 -0.26 -25.62 -13.47
C PRO A 107 -1.74 -25.56 -13.88
N HIS A 108 -2.14 -26.29 -14.92
CA HIS A 108 -3.44 -26.16 -15.61
C HIS A 108 -4.69 -26.34 -14.70
N ASP A 109 -4.59 -27.11 -13.62
CA ASP A 109 -5.70 -27.40 -12.69
C ASP A 109 -5.68 -26.58 -11.39
N ALA A 110 -4.57 -25.90 -11.12
CA ALA A 110 -4.40 -25.07 -9.93
C ALA A 110 -5.30 -23.82 -10.00
N LYS A 111 -5.72 -23.35 -8.83
CA LYS A 111 -6.54 -22.15 -8.70
C LYS A 111 -5.87 -21.09 -7.85
N ARG A 112 -5.85 -19.84 -8.29
CA ARG A 112 -5.35 -18.70 -7.53
C ARG A 112 -6.20 -17.46 -7.77
N VAL A 113 -6.56 -16.82 -6.66
CA VAL A 113 -7.16 -15.49 -6.60
C VAL A 113 -6.31 -14.59 -5.72
N SER A 114 -6.52 -13.28 -5.79
CA SER A 114 -5.91 -12.38 -4.81
C SER A 114 -6.83 -11.23 -4.43
N ILE A 115 -6.65 -10.76 -3.20
CA ILE A 115 -7.28 -9.54 -2.68
C ILE A 115 -6.15 -8.57 -2.37
N THR A 116 -6.20 -7.38 -2.97
CA THR A 116 -5.16 -6.37 -2.82
C THR A 116 -5.76 -5.13 -2.18
N GLN A 117 -5.21 -4.65 -1.07
CA GLN A 117 -5.60 -3.41 -0.40
C GLN A 117 -4.45 -2.40 -0.43
N TYR A 118 -4.73 -1.15 -0.79
CA TYR A 118 -3.69 -0.16 -1.05
C TYR A 118 -4.18 1.27 -0.84
N MET A 119 -3.22 2.20 -0.78
CA MET A 119 -3.46 3.64 -0.64
C MET A 119 -3.16 4.37 -1.96
N PRO A 120 -4.15 4.96 -2.63
CA PRO A 120 -3.92 5.76 -3.84
C PRO A 120 -3.17 7.06 -3.53
N GLY A 121 -2.08 7.34 -4.25
CA GLY A 121 -1.31 8.57 -4.09
C GLY A 121 -2.07 9.82 -4.57
N GLY A 122 -3.04 9.66 -5.47
CA GLY A 122 -3.94 10.74 -5.87
C GLY A 122 -4.85 11.19 -4.72
N LEU A 123 -5.35 10.25 -3.92
CA LEU A 123 -6.24 10.52 -2.80
C LEU A 123 -5.51 11.27 -1.68
N THR A 124 -4.27 10.86 -1.40
CA THR A 124 -3.45 11.53 -0.36
C THR A 124 -3.13 12.98 -0.75
N ARG A 125 -2.85 13.23 -2.05
CA ARG A 125 -2.69 14.59 -2.58
C ARG A 125 -3.97 15.40 -2.51
N TRP A 126 -5.13 14.80 -2.81
CA TRP A 126 -6.42 15.46 -2.72
C TRP A 126 -6.68 16.01 -1.31
N VAL A 127 -6.49 15.18 -0.28
CA VAL A 127 -6.62 15.60 1.12
C VAL A 127 -5.58 16.68 1.46
N ARG A 128 -4.31 16.45 1.14
CA ARG A 128 -3.21 17.38 1.41
C ARG A 128 -3.41 18.77 0.78
N TYR A 129 -3.99 18.83 -0.41
CA TYR A 129 -4.25 20.09 -1.14
C TYR A 129 -5.56 20.77 -0.73
N GLY A 130 -6.18 20.32 0.35
CA GLY A 130 -7.41 20.89 0.87
C GLY A 130 -8.61 20.56 -0.01
N TYR A 131 -8.69 19.34 -0.52
CA TYR A 131 -9.77 18.84 -1.39
C TYR A 131 -9.88 19.62 -2.69
N ARG A 132 -8.72 19.88 -3.32
CA ARG A 132 -8.58 20.61 -4.58
C ARG A 132 -7.67 19.85 -5.54
N PRO A 133 -7.94 19.89 -6.86
CA PRO A 133 -7.06 19.27 -7.83
C PRO A 133 -5.74 20.05 -7.91
N VAL A 134 -4.62 19.38 -8.13
CA VAL A 134 -3.30 20.02 -8.18
C VAL A 134 -3.23 21.20 -9.18
N LYS A 135 -3.99 21.12 -10.28
CA LYS A 135 -4.07 22.16 -11.31
C LYS A 135 -4.70 23.47 -10.84
N SER A 136 -5.38 23.50 -9.69
CA SER A 136 -5.96 24.72 -9.12
C SER A 136 -5.06 25.40 -8.11
N LEU A 137 -3.88 24.84 -7.80
CA LEU A 137 -2.91 25.45 -6.90
C LEU A 137 -1.94 26.32 -7.67
N THR A 138 -1.60 27.49 -7.13
CA THR A 138 -0.47 28.26 -7.66
C THR A 138 0.87 27.57 -7.30
N PRO A 139 1.97 27.88 -8.01
CA PRO A 139 3.29 27.40 -7.64
C PRO A 139 3.67 27.71 -6.19
N GLU A 140 3.30 28.88 -5.67
CA GLU A 140 3.57 29.33 -4.30
C GLU A 140 2.75 28.56 -3.28
N GLU A 141 1.45 28.34 -3.53
CA GLU A 141 0.62 27.47 -2.69
C GLU A 141 1.19 26.07 -2.61
N ARG A 142 1.57 25.51 -3.77
CA ARG A 142 2.15 24.18 -3.84
C ARG A 142 3.48 24.11 -3.10
N TRP A 143 4.36 25.10 -3.25
CA TRP A 143 5.62 25.17 -2.51
C TRP A 143 5.40 25.23 -1.00
N ARG A 144 4.42 26.02 -0.54
CA ARG A 144 4.07 26.10 0.89
C ARG A 144 3.56 24.77 1.45
N ILE A 145 2.85 23.97 0.65
CA ILE A 145 2.28 22.69 1.07
C ILE A 145 3.28 21.53 0.93
N ASP A 146 3.97 21.43 -0.22
CA ASP A 146 4.88 20.32 -0.55
C ASP A 146 6.29 20.54 0.01
N GLY A 147 6.65 21.77 0.36
CA GLY A 147 8.01 22.13 0.78
C GLY A 147 9.02 22.11 -0.39
N PRO A 148 10.31 22.24 -0.08
CA PRO A 148 11.36 22.20 -1.08
C PRO A 148 11.47 20.84 -1.77
N LEU A 149 12.02 20.84 -2.98
CA LEU A 149 12.31 19.60 -3.71
C LEU A 149 13.18 18.68 -2.84
N GLY A 150 12.85 17.38 -2.78
CA GLY A 150 13.57 16.41 -1.96
C GLY A 150 12.99 16.20 -0.55
N SER A 151 12.48 17.26 0.10
CA SER A 151 11.95 17.16 1.48
C SER A 151 10.86 16.10 1.66
N ARG A 152 10.01 15.92 0.64
CA ARG A 152 8.96 14.90 0.65
C ARG A 152 9.51 13.48 0.58
N ILE A 153 10.62 13.28 -0.13
CA ILE A 153 11.27 11.97 -0.21
C ILE A 153 11.89 11.66 1.15
N GLU A 154 12.61 12.61 1.73
CA GLU A 154 13.20 12.48 3.08
C GLU A 154 12.13 12.16 4.13
N TRP A 155 11.04 12.94 4.14
CA TRP A 155 9.91 12.70 5.04
C TRP A 155 9.28 11.31 4.81
N ALA A 156 9.09 10.91 3.55
CA ALA A 156 8.47 9.63 3.20
C ALA A 156 9.33 8.43 3.62
N VAL A 157 10.66 8.52 3.45
CA VAL A 157 11.62 7.53 3.95
C VAL A 157 11.58 7.48 5.48
N GLY A 158 11.49 8.64 6.14
CA GLY A 158 11.36 8.75 7.60
C GLY A 158 10.08 8.13 8.19
N GLN A 159 9.08 7.81 7.37
CA GLN A 159 7.88 7.08 7.81
C GLN A 159 8.15 5.59 8.04
N TRP A 160 9.29 5.08 7.59
CA TRP A 160 9.70 3.70 7.86
C TRP A 160 10.42 3.66 9.20
N SER A 161 9.98 2.76 10.08
CA SER A 161 10.64 2.53 11.36
C SER A 161 11.96 1.80 11.15
N LEU A 162 13.03 2.28 11.78
CA LEU A 162 14.23 1.48 11.95
C LEU A 162 13.93 0.35 12.95
N VAL A 163 14.62 -0.79 12.81
CA VAL A 163 14.41 -1.94 13.69
C VAL A 163 14.62 -1.57 15.17
N GLY A 164 15.63 -0.75 15.46
CA GLY A 164 15.92 -0.28 16.82
C GLY A 164 14.90 0.70 17.40
N GLU A 165 14.13 1.39 16.55
CA GLU A 165 13.15 2.42 16.93
C GLU A 165 11.72 1.89 16.93
N LEU A 166 11.50 0.66 16.44
CA LEU A 166 10.18 0.12 16.15
C LEU A 166 9.23 0.11 17.36
N LEU A 167 9.76 -0.19 18.54
CA LEU A 167 8.98 -0.20 19.77
C LEU A 167 8.57 1.23 20.17
N GLU A 168 9.50 2.18 20.11
CA GLU A 168 9.23 3.58 20.42
C GLU A 168 8.20 4.17 19.43
N ASP A 169 8.40 3.95 18.13
CA ASP A 169 7.47 4.37 17.09
C ASP A 169 6.06 3.79 17.30
N ARG A 170 5.98 2.52 17.72
CA ARG A 170 4.69 1.88 18.07
C ARG A 170 4.02 2.59 19.24
N LEU A 171 4.75 2.81 20.33
CA LEU A 171 4.23 3.45 21.53
C LEU A 171 3.82 4.90 21.25
N HIS A 172 4.58 5.61 20.43
CA HIS A 172 4.23 6.96 19.99
C HIS A 172 2.95 6.98 19.15
N CYS A 173 2.82 6.05 18.20
CA CYS A 173 1.66 6.01 17.30
C CYS A 173 0.38 5.49 17.96
N PHE A 174 0.47 4.57 18.93
CA PHE A 174 -0.70 3.85 19.46
C PHE A 174 -0.86 3.90 20.99
N GLY A 175 0.10 4.45 21.72
CA GLY A 175 0.16 4.40 23.17
C GLY A 175 0.65 3.04 23.72
N ALA A 176 0.79 2.96 25.04
CA ALA A 176 1.33 1.78 25.73
C ALA A 176 0.34 0.62 25.90
N THR A 177 -0.95 0.86 25.66
CA THR A 177 -2.05 -0.07 25.95
C THR A 177 -2.73 -0.64 24.70
N ALA A 178 -2.20 -0.36 23.52
CA ALA A 178 -2.69 -0.93 22.25
C ALA A 178 -2.13 -2.32 21.99
#